data_AF-A0A4U7CXK6-F1
#
_entry.id   AF-A0A4U7CXK6-F1
#
_cell.length_a   1.000
_cell.length_b   1.000
_cell.length_c   1.000
_cell.angle_alpha   90.00
_cell.angle_beta   90.00
_cell.angle_gamma   90.00
#
_symmetry.space_group_name_H-M   'P 1'
#
loop_
_entity.id
_entity.type
_entity.pdbx_description
1 polymer ?
#
loop_
_entity_poly.entity_id
_entity_poly.type
_entity_poly.pdbx_seq_one_letter_code
_entity_poly.pdbx_strand_id
1 'polypeptide(L)'
;MRVVAALDPAVLGSEADEGTLTLRWYAGEAADADPEFAFHYSESSGFDCGWHHEPNPHVDGWAHYQERLSADDEYEYEAVSFDSLQPVPLLWGILDRLETRLTDR
;
A
#
# COMPACT_ATOMS: atom_id res chain seq x y z
N MET A 1 -4.82 14.62 -1.46
CA MET A 1 -4.46 14.67 -0.02
C MET A 1 -3.31 13.71 0.25
N ARG A 2 -2.39 14.05 1.16
CA ARG A 2 -1.33 13.14 1.62
C ARG A 2 -1.35 13.05 3.14
N VAL A 3 -1.33 11.83 3.67
CA VAL A 3 -1.23 11.52 5.10
C VAL A 3 -0.01 10.64 5.30
N VAL A 4 0.73 10.86 6.38
CA VAL A 4 1.87 10.03 6.79
C VAL A 4 1.68 9.66 8.24
N ALA A 5 1.75 8.37 8.55
CA ALA A 5 1.66 7.85 9.90
C ALA A 5 2.90 7.02 10.21
N ALA A 6 3.50 7.27 11.37
CA ALA A 6 4.43 6.32 11.95
C ALA A 6 3.62 5.14 12.51
N LEU A 7 4.05 3.93 12.18
CA LEU A 7 3.49 2.68 12.71
C LEU A 7 4.59 1.95 13.47
N ASP A 8 4.21 1.36 14.60
CA ASP A 8 5.06 0.40 15.31
C ASP A 8 5.01 -0.94 14.53
N PRO A 9 6.11 -1.35 13.87
CA PRO A 9 6.12 -2.57 13.05
C PRO A 9 5.77 -3.83 13.84
N ALA A 10 6.06 -3.85 15.15
CA ALA A 10 5.77 -4.99 16.01
C ALA A 10 4.27 -5.28 16.13
N VAL A 11 3.42 -4.26 16.00
CA VAL A 11 1.95 -4.43 15.98
C VAL A 11 1.47 -5.16 14.72
N LEU A 12 2.27 -5.13 13.66
CA LEU A 12 1.98 -5.77 12.37
C LEU A 12 2.79 -7.06 12.14
N GLY A 13 3.52 -7.54 13.15
CA GLY A 13 4.33 -8.76 13.07
C GLY A 13 5.74 -8.59 12.50
N SER A 14 6.22 -7.36 12.29
CA SER A 14 7.59 -7.09 11.83
C SER A 14 8.53 -6.76 12.99
N GLU A 15 9.78 -7.23 12.89
CA GLU A 15 10.87 -6.95 13.84
C GLU A 15 11.66 -5.66 13.49
N ALA A 16 11.19 -4.86 12.52
CA ALA A 16 11.83 -3.59 12.18
C ALA A 16 11.65 -2.55 13.31
N ASP A 17 12.65 -1.67 13.48
CA ASP A 17 12.62 -0.64 14.52
C ASP A 17 11.60 0.47 14.23
N GLU A 18 11.41 0.82 12.96
CA GLU A 18 10.57 1.94 12.53
C GLU A 18 9.81 1.59 11.25
N GLY A 19 8.51 1.90 11.22
CA GLY A 19 7.64 1.74 10.07
C GLY A 19 6.87 3.02 9.76
N THR A 20 6.64 3.28 8.47
CA THR A 20 5.84 4.42 8.01
C THR A 20 4.83 3.99 6.99
N LEU A 21 3.56 4.37 7.19
CA LEU A 21 2.51 4.27 6.18
C LEU A 21 2.20 5.65 5.59
N THR A 22 2.43 5.80 4.29
CA THR A 22 2.06 6.99 3.51
C THR A 22 0.80 6.69 2.70
N LEU A 23 -0.23 7.51 2.88
CA LEU A 23 -1.46 7.49 2.08
C LEU A 23 -1.50 8.71 1.17
N ARG A 24 -1.77 8.50 -0.11
CA ARG A 24 -2.16 9.52 -1.09
C ARG A 24 -3.56 9.22 -1.59
N TRP A 25 -4.38 10.27 -1.72
CA TRP A 25 -5.75 10.14 -2.20
C TRP A 25 -6.16 11.31 -3.08
N TYR A 26 -6.81 11.01 -4.19
CA TYR A 26 -7.50 11.93 -5.08
C TYR A 26 -8.85 11.31 -5.47
N ALA A 27 -9.94 12.05 -5.28
CA ALA A 27 -11.29 11.51 -5.44
C ALA A 27 -11.81 11.54 -6.89
N GLY A 28 -11.03 12.03 -7.85
CA GLY A 28 -11.48 12.30 -9.21
C GLY A 28 -12.07 13.71 -9.39
N GLU A 29 -12.15 14.16 -10.64
CA GLU A 29 -12.76 15.45 -11.03
C GLU A 29 -14.30 15.43 -10.96
N ALA A 30 -14.91 14.24 -11.06
CA ALA A 30 -16.35 14.04 -11.07
C ALA A 30 -16.80 13.16 -9.91
N ALA A 31 -18.07 13.26 -9.51
CA ALA A 31 -18.61 12.52 -8.37
C ALA A 31 -18.66 10.99 -8.59
N ASP A 32 -18.61 10.55 -9.84
CA ASP A 32 -18.63 9.16 -10.29
C ASP A 32 -17.29 8.69 -10.86
N ALA A 33 -16.24 9.50 -10.78
CA ALA A 33 -14.90 9.07 -11.16
C ALA A 33 -14.34 8.07 -10.15
N ASP A 34 -13.60 7.08 -10.64
CA ASP A 34 -12.82 6.20 -9.77
C ASP A 34 -11.71 7.01 -9.09
N PRO A 35 -11.46 6.78 -7.79
CA PRO A 35 -10.43 7.51 -7.07
C PRO A 35 -9.04 7.04 -7.48
N GLU A 36 -8.07 7.95 -7.46
CA GLU A 36 -6.66 7.60 -7.55
C GLU A 36 -6.06 7.59 -6.14
N PHE A 37 -5.40 6.50 -5.77
CA PHE A 37 -4.80 6.39 -4.44
C PHE A 37 -3.55 5.52 -4.41
N ALA A 38 -2.75 5.73 -3.36
CA ALA A 38 -1.64 4.86 -3.03
C ALA A 38 -1.51 4.76 -1.51
N PHE A 39 -1.40 3.53 -1.02
CA PHE A 39 -1.00 3.21 0.35
C PHE A 39 0.38 2.59 0.28
N HIS A 40 1.35 3.18 0.96
CA HIS A 40 2.75 2.81 0.83
C HIS A 40 3.36 2.62 2.22
N TYR A 41 3.77 1.40 2.54
CA TYR A 41 4.51 1.07 3.76
C TYR A 41 5.99 0.93 3.47
N SER A 42 6.83 1.48 4.34
CA SER A 42 8.28 1.29 4.31
C SER A 42 8.81 1.17 5.73
N GLU A 43 9.81 0.32 5.94
CA GLU A 43 10.41 0.12 7.26
C GLU A 43 11.94 0.13 7.25
N SER A 44 12.54 0.25 8.44
CA SER A 44 14.00 0.36 8.63
C SER A 44 14.78 -0.87 8.19
N SER A 45 14.14 -2.03 8.04
CA SER A 45 14.75 -3.25 7.48
C SER A 45 15.08 -3.13 5.99
N GLY A 46 14.52 -2.13 5.31
CA GLY A 46 14.61 -1.94 3.86
C GLY A 46 13.43 -2.51 3.08
N PHE A 47 12.52 -3.23 3.74
CA PHE A 47 11.26 -3.67 3.14
C PHE A 47 10.35 -2.49 2.85
N ASP A 48 9.70 -2.56 1.71
CA ASP A 48 8.93 -1.48 1.15
C ASP A 48 7.86 -2.05 0.22
N CYS A 49 6.59 -1.73 0.47
CA CYS A 49 5.47 -2.24 -0.29
C CYS A 49 4.32 -1.22 -0.41
N GLY A 50 3.42 -1.44 -1.38
CA GLY A 50 2.27 -0.58 -1.52
C GLY A 50 1.13 -1.13 -2.37
N TRP A 51 -0.06 -0.60 -2.12
CA TRP A 51 -1.29 -0.85 -2.88
C TRP A 51 -1.74 0.43 -3.57
N HIS A 52 -1.77 0.39 -4.88
CA HIS A 52 -2.05 1.55 -5.72
C HIS A 52 -3.31 1.31 -6.54
N HIS A 53 -4.01 2.40 -6.86
CA HIS A 53 -5.09 2.43 -7.83
C HIS A 53 -4.88 3.66 -8.72
N GLU A 54 -4.20 3.47 -9.83
CA GLU A 54 -3.82 4.51 -10.80
C GLU A 54 -3.45 3.87 -12.14
N PRO A 55 -3.55 4.60 -13.26
CA PRO A 55 -2.99 4.14 -14.52
C PRO A 55 -1.50 3.83 -14.37
N ASN A 56 -1.10 2.59 -14.67
CA ASN A 56 0.27 2.14 -14.49
C ASN A 56 0.71 1.27 -15.68
N PRO A 57 2.04 1.17 -15.95
CA PRO A 57 2.56 0.34 -17.04
C PRO A 57 2.95 -1.08 -16.61
N HIS A 58 2.74 -1.45 -15.34
CA HIS A 58 3.34 -2.65 -14.74
C HIS A 58 2.43 -3.88 -14.85
N VAL A 59 1.13 -3.69 -14.69
CA VAL A 59 0.13 -4.75 -14.76
C VAL A 59 -1.08 -4.31 -15.57
N ASP A 60 -1.87 -5.28 -16.02
CA ASP A 60 -3.17 -4.99 -16.64
C ASP A 60 -4.17 -4.51 -15.58
N GLY A 61 -4.79 -3.35 -15.83
CA GLY A 61 -5.76 -2.73 -14.92
C GLY A 61 -5.18 -1.56 -14.13
N TRP A 62 -5.99 -1.01 -13.23
CA TRP A 62 -5.62 0.18 -12.44
C TRP A 62 -5.02 -0.16 -11.09
N ALA A 63 -5.31 -1.34 -10.56
CA ALA A 63 -4.96 -1.73 -9.21
C ALA A 63 -3.78 -2.69 -9.20
N HIS A 64 -2.73 -2.33 -8.47
CA HIS A 64 -1.56 -3.17 -8.28
C HIS A 64 -1.04 -3.13 -6.85
N TYR A 65 -0.46 -4.25 -6.44
CA TYR A 65 0.46 -4.32 -5.33
C TYR A 65 1.89 -4.24 -5.87
N GLN A 66 2.77 -3.61 -5.11
CA GLN A 66 4.21 -3.61 -5.38
C GLN A 66 4.98 -3.88 -4.10
N GLU A 67 6.10 -4.58 -4.20
CA GLU A 67 7.02 -4.77 -3.08
C GLU A 67 8.47 -4.87 -3.51
N ARG A 68 9.36 -4.56 -2.59
CA ARG A 68 10.78 -4.94 -2.61
C ARG A 68 11.18 -5.37 -1.22
N LEU A 69 11.99 -6.43 -1.13
CA LEU A 69 12.37 -7.03 0.15
C LEU A 69 13.50 -6.28 0.84
N SER A 70 14.37 -5.67 0.05
CA SER A 70 15.50 -4.86 0.51
C SER A 70 15.58 -3.56 -0.28
N ALA A 71 16.30 -2.58 0.25
CA ALA A 71 16.45 -1.27 -0.39
C ALA A 71 17.14 -1.33 -1.78
N ASP A 72 17.96 -2.36 -2.00
CA ASP A 72 18.71 -2.59 -3.24
C ASP A 72 17.95 -3.44 -4.27
N ASP A 73 16.81 -4.02 -3.90
CA ASP A 73 16.01 -4.86 -4.78
C ASP A 73 15.15 -4.02 -5.74
N GLU A 74 14.88 -4.56 -6.92
CA GLU A 74 13.85 -4.03 -7.82
C GLU A 74 12.46 -4.33 -7.26
N TYR A 75 11.48 -3.48 -7.60
CA TYR A 75 10.09 -3.78 -7.25
C TYR A 75 9.54 -4.92 -8.10
N GLU A 76 8.88 -5.85 -7.42
CA GLU A 76 7.95 -6.79 -8.03
C GLU A 76 6.54 -6.21 -8.01
N TYR A 77 5.71 -6.58 -9.00
CA TYR A 77 4.38 -6.04 -9.19
C TYR A 77 3.36 -7.17 -9.38
N GLU A 78 2.22 -7.05 -8.71
CA GLU A 78 1.12 -8.01 -8.77
C GLU A 78 -0.20 -7.26 -9.04
N ALA A 79 -1.00 -7.76 -9.99
CA ALA A 79 -2.35 -7.23 -10.21
C ALA A 79 -3.24 -7.62 -9.02
N VAL A 80 -3.99 -6.65 -8.48
CA VAL A 80 -4.88 -6.89 -7.34
C VAL A 80 -6.26 -6.32 -7.59
N SER A 81 -7.22 -6.70 -6.76
CA SER A 81 -8.54 -6.08 -6.72
C SER A 81 -8.90 -5.67 -5.30
N PHE A 82 -9.83 -4.73 -5.17
CA PHE A 82 -10.37 -4.26 -3.91
C PHE A 82 -11.88 -4.45 -3.89
N ASP A 83 -12.40 -4.93 -2.76
CA ASP A 83 -13.85 -5.09 -2.57
C ASP A 83 -14.58 -3.74 -2.41
N SER A 84 -13.83 -2.68 -2.12
CA SER A 84 -14.34 -1.31 -2.00
C SER A 84 -13.25 -0.30 -2.34
N LEU A 85 -13.65 0.76 -3.05
CA LEU A 85 -12.82 1.96 -3.26
C LEU A 85 -13.21 3.11 -2.30
N GLN A 86 -14.02 2.83 -1.28
CA GLN A 86 -14.35 3.82 -0.25
C GLN A 86 -13.18 3.93 0.74
N PRO A 87 -12.73 5.15 1.12
CA PRO A 87 -11.47 5.33 1.84
C PRO A 87 -11.35 4.55 3.15
N VAL A 88 -12.41 4.53 3.97
CA VAL A 88 -12.37 3.90 5.30
C VAL A 88 -12.36 2.37 5.20
N PRO A 89 -13.31 1.70 4.50
CA PRO A 89 -13.23 0.25 4.29
C PRO A 89 -11.92 -0.19 3.65
N LEU A 90 -11.43 0.56 2.66
CA LEU A 90 -10.20 0.25 1.96
C LEU A 90 -8.97 0.34 2.88
N LEU A 91 -8.87 1.38 3.73
CA LEU A 91 -7.79 1.50 4.71
C LEU A 91 -7.73 0.26 5.61
N TRP A 92 -8.86 -0.18 6.16
CA TRP A 92 -8.90 -1.37 7.00
C TRP A 92 -8.48 -2.64 6.25
N GLY A 93 -8.95 -2.81 5.01
CA GLY A 93 -8.54 -3.94 4.18
C GLY A 93 -7.05 -3.93 3.84
N ILE A 94 -6.44 -2.75 3.68
CA ILE A 94 -5.00 -2.64 3.42
C ILE A 94 -4.19 -2.91 4.68
N LEU A 95 -4.64 -2.48 5.86
CA LEU A 95 -3.95 -2.80 7.12
C LEU A 95 -3.93 -4.32 7.39
N ASP A 96 -5.04 -5.02 7.11
CA ASP A 96 -5.12 -6.48 7.21
C ASP A 96 -4.17 -7.19 6.23
N ARG A 97 -4.13 -6.72 4.97
CA ARG A 97 -3.17 -7.22 3.97
C ARG A 97 -1.72 -6.95 4.38
N LEU A 98 -1.44 -5.79 4.98
CA LEU A 98 -0.10 -5.42 5.43
C LEU A 98 0.36 -6.32 6.60
N GLU A 99 -0.49 -6.55 7.59
CA GLU A 99 -0.22 -7.49 8.69
C GLU A 99 0.09 -8.89 8.16
N THR A 100 -0.71 -9.38 7.19
CA THR A 100 -0.49 -10.67 6.54
C THR A 100 0.89 -10.73 5.86
N ARG A 101 1.23 -9.73 5.04
CA ARG A 101 2.52 -9.68 4.31
C ARG A 101 3.73 -9.62 5.25
N LEU A 102 3.61 -8.93 6.38
CA LEU A 102 4.69 -8.83 7.35
C LEU A 102 4.81 -10.08 8.23
N THR A 103 3.71 -10.78 8.51
CA THR A 103 3.72 -12.01 9.32
C THR A 103 4.17 -13.24 8.55
N ASP A 104 3.84 -13.33 7.25
CA ASP A 104 4.20 -14.47 6.39
C ASP A 104 5.66 -14.43 5.89
N ARG A 105 6.46 -13.46 6.37
CA ARG A 105 7.84 -13.21 5.92
C ARG A 105 8.90 -13.96 6.72
#